data_AF-A0A6P0VJV8-F1
#
_entry.id   AF-A0A6P0VJV8-F1
#
_cell.length_a   1.000
_cell.length_b   1.000
_cell.length_c   1.000
_cell.angle_alpha   90.00
_cell.angle_beta   90.00
_cell.angle_gamma   90.00
#
_symmetry.space_group_name_H-M   'P 1'
#
loop_
_entity.id
_entity.type
_entity.pdbx_description
1 polymer ?
#
loop_
_entity_poly.entity_id
_entity_poly.type
_entity_poly.pdbx_seq_one_letter_code
_entity_poly.pdbx_strand_id
1 'polypeptide(L)'
;MFRYKIRTIVLTASIVCACTVGWSPAGAQKAEPPELEEITIEAVEEDQEVEPATGDADAATTTENPDIPPDELELLVKPLTIEKLENEAAGWMLLLEAKAIEISEAEIAVKRQNISINRQEEAVSELNKAKEALQAAEEAQAKAAPGTPEYEEVTKKVEEAKEEIKKAEAALEEAA
;
A
#
# COMPACT_ATOMS: atom_id res chain seq x y z
N MET A 1 -10.23 53.81 16.39
CA MET A 1 -11.63 54.30 16.33
C MET A 1 -12.30 53.58 15.15
N PHE A 2 -13.56 53.13 15.30
CA PHE A 2 -14.30 52.11 14.49
C PHE A 2 -13.86 50.67 14.78
N ARG A 3 -14.53 49.80 15.58
CA ARG A 3 -15.95 49.46 15.85
C ARG A 3 -16.74 49.02 14.61
N TYR A 4 -17.25 47.77 14.65
CA TYR A 4 -18.48 47.18 14.06
C TYR A 4 -18.18 45.74 13.56
N LYS A 5 -19.01 44.70 13.71
CA LYS A 5 -20.14 44.32 14.56
C LYS A 5 -20.31 42.81 14.32
N ILE A 6 -20.53 42.01 15.36
CA ILE A 6 -20.82 40.57 15.29
C ILE A 6 -22.19 40.36 14.62
N ARG A 7 -22.30 39.39 13.71
CA ARG A 7 -23.57 38.73 13.34
C ARG A 7 -23.37 37.21 13.31
N THR A 8 -23.89 36.59 14.34
CA THR A 8 -24.18 35.16 14.49
C THR A 8 -25.14 34.71 13.39
N ILE A 9 -24.84 33.62 12.69
CA ILE A 9 -25.86 32.78 12.01
C ILE A 9 -25.64 31.34 12.44
N VAL A 10 -26.77 30.72 12.72
CA VAL A 10 -27.04 29.50 13.44
C VAL A 10 -27.26 28.33 12.45
N LEU A 11 -26.78 27.14 12.83
CA LEU A 11 -27.24 25.79 12.46
C LEU A 11 -27.46 25.44 10.98
N THR A 12 -26.68 24.48 10.49
CA THR A 12 -27.23 23.18 10.07
C THR A 12 -26.26 22.05 10.43
N ALA A 13 -26.70 21.23 11.36
CA ALA A 13 -25.99 20.08 11.88
C ALA A 13 -26.14 18.87 10.94
N SER A 14 -25.00 18.23 10.68
CA SER A 14 -24.78 16.79 10.82
C SER A 14 -25.92 15.84 10.42
N ILE A 15 -25.77 15.26 9.23
CA ILE A 15 -26.45 14.03 8.80
C ILE A 15 -25.96 12.89 9.70
N VAL A 16 -26.78 12.52 10.68
CA VAL A 16 -26.62 11.30 11.48
C VAL A 16 -27.33 10.18 10.73
N CYS A 17 -26.56 9.30 10.10
CA CYS A 17 -27.08 8.08 9.50
C CYS A 17 -27.41 7.08 10.62
N ALA A 18 -28.70 6.86 10.83
CA ALA A 18 -29.22 5.86 11.74
C ALA A 18 -29.31 4.51 11.02
N CYS A 19 -28.39 3.60 11.29
CA CYS A 19 -28.54 2.17 10.98
C CYS A 19 -28.82 1.42 12.28
N THR A 20 -30.10 1.37 12.66
CA THR A 20 -30.59 0.55 13.77
C THR A 20 -30.78 -0.90 13.32
N VAL A 21 -30.05 -1.80 13.98
CA VAL A 21 -30.44 -3.12 14.52
C VAL A 21 -31.54 -3.89 13.78
N GLY A 22 -31.17 -5.06 13.23
CA GLY A 22 -32.11 -6.08 12.74
C GLY A 22 -31.49 -7.48 12.78
N TRP A 23 -31.27 -8.01 13.98
CA TRP A 23 -31.03 -9.43 14.23
C TRP A 23 -32.39 -10.15 14.33
N SER A 24 -32.65 -11.16 13.50
CA SER A 24 -33.44 -12.34 13.89
C SER A 24 -33.18 -13.55 12.98
N PRO A 25 -33.14 -14.77 13.53
CA PRO A 25 -32.77 -16.02 12.85
C PRO A 25 -33.99 -16.86 12.40
N ALA A 26 -33.69 -17.85 11.55
CA ALA A 26 -34.37 -19.14 11.35
C ALA A 26 -35.86 -19.17 10.92
N GLY A 27 -36.09 -19.74 9.75
CA GLY A 27 -37.40 -20.25 9.30
C GLY A 27 -37.24 -21.24 8.15
N ALA A 28 -37.10 -22.52 8.47
CA ALA A 28 -37.24 -23.61 7.51
C ALA A 28 -38.72 -23.83 7.20
N GLN A 29 -39.14 -23.68 5.93
CA GLN A 29 -40.34 -24.35 5.44
C GLN A 29 -40.22 -24.63 3.93
N LYS A 30 -40.59 -25.87 3.61
CA LYS A 30 -40.44 -26.60 2.35
C LYS A 30 -41.65 -26.33 1.44
N ALA A 31 -41.39 -26.02 0.17
CA ALA A 31 -42.33 -26.12 -0.96
C ALA A 31 -41.49 -26.17 -2.25
N GLU A 32 -41.08 -27.37 -2.65
CA GLU A 32 -41.59 -28.12 -3.82
C GLU A 32 -40.84 -27.78 -5.13
N PRO A 33 -40.26 -28.78 -5.81
CA PRO A 33 -39.23 -28.59 -6.84
C PRO A 33 -39.86 -28.33 -8.21
N PRO A 34 -39.29 -27.46 -9.07
CA PRO A 34 -39.60 -27.53 -10.49
C PRO A 34 -38.99 -28.80 -11.08
N GLU A 35 -39.84 -29.46 -11.86
CA GLU A 35 -39.74 -30.77 -12.45
C GLU A 35 -38.49 -30.97 -13.31
N LEU A 36 -38.01 -32.21 -13.25
CA LEU A 36 -36.91 -32.76 -14.03
C LEU A 36 -37.35 -32.87 -15.50
N GLU A 37 -36.79 -32.05 -16.39
CA GLU A 37 -36.72 -32.41 -17.80
C GLU A 37 -35.61 -33.45 -17.97
N GLU A 38 -36.01 -34.67 -18.35
CA GLU A 38 -35.16 -35.81 -18.65
C GLU A 38 -34.19 -35.48 -19.79
N ILE A 39 -32.94 -35.14 -19.46
CA ILE A 39 -31.84 -35.28 -20.40
C ILE A 39 -31.38 -36.73 -20.32
N THR A 40 -31.85 -37.52 -21.27
CA THR A 40 -31.35 -38.86 -21.58
C THR A 40 -29.89 -38.71 -22.03
N ILE A 41 -28.96 -39.05 -21.14
CA ILE A 41 -27.54 -39.14 -21.49
C ILE A 41 -27.33 -40.56 -22.01
N GLU A 42 -27.40 -40.71 -23.34
CA GLU A 42 -26.82 -41.88 -23.99
C GLU A 42 -25.30 -41.84 -23.76
N ALA A 43 -24.81 -42.91 -23.14
CA ALA A 43 -23.40 -43.21 -23.06
C ALA A 43 -22.83 -43.36 -24.48
N VAL A 44 -21.85 -42.53 -24.82
CA VAL A 44 -20.85 -42.85 -25.82
C VAL A 44 -19.51 -42.89 -25.08
N GLU A 45 -19.08 -44.11 -24.80
CA GLU A 45 -17.69 -44.42 -24.48
C GLU A 45 -16.84 -44.36 -25.75
N GLU A 46 -15.55 -44.10 -25.49
CA GLU A 46 -14.37 -44.63 -26.18
C GLU A 46 -13.63 -43.77 -27.22
N ASP A 47 -12.35 -43.62 -26.89
CA ASP A 47 -11.19 -43.35 -27.72
C ASP A 47 -10.98 -41.95 -28.31
N GLN A 48 -10.34 -41.10 -27.49
CA GLN A 48 -9.26 -40.25 -28.02
C GLN A 48 -7.95 -40.49 -27.27
N GLU A 49 -7.11 -41.23 -27.97
CA GLU A 49 -5.68 -41.44 -27.83
C GLU A 49 -4.94 -40.13 -27.46
N VAL A 50 -4.17 -40.18 -26.36
CA VAL A 50 -3.41 -39.03 -25.85
C VAL A 50 -2.13 -38.87 -26.69
N GLU A 51 -2.24 -38.12 -27.78
CA GLU A 51 -1.10 -37.65 -28.58
C GLU A 51 -0.32 -36.55 -27.82
N PRO A 52 1.02 -36.50 -27.93
CA PRO A 52 1.84 -35.61 -27.13
C PRO A 52 1.80 -34.16 -27.63
N ALA A 53 1.51 -33.24 -26.69
CA ALA A 53 1.89 -31.82 -26.64
C ALA A 53 2.32 -31.17 -27.98
N THR A 54 1.36 -30.86 -28.83
CA THR A 54 1.49 -29.76 -29.79
C THR A 54 0.92 -28.50 -29.13
N GLY A 55 1.69 -27.40 -29.13
CA GLY A 55 1.25 -26.12 -28.60
C GLY A 55 -0.15 -25.75 -29.12
N ASP A 56 -0.97 -25.24 -28.22
CA ASP A 56 -2.33 -24.78 -28.51
C ASP A 56 -2.30 -23.83 -29.71
N ALA A 57 -2.83 -24.26 -30.86
CA ALA A 57 -2.74 -23.53 -32.13
C ALA A 57 -3.46 -22.17 -32.12
N ASP A 58 -4.17 -21.91 -31.00
CA ASP A 58 -4.96 -20.73 -30.71
C ASP A 58 -4.35 -19.87 -29.58
N ALA A 59 -3.22 -20.26 -28.97
CA ALA A 59 -2.55 -19.44 -27.96
C ALA A 59 -1.84 -18.21 -28.57
N ALA A 60 -1.77 -17.13 -27.80
CA ALA A 60 -0.98 -15.95 -28.15
C ALA A 60 0.51 -16.31 -28.24
N THR A 61 1.13 -15.99 -29.36
CA THR A 61 2.54 -16.31 -29.66
C THR A 61 3.44 -15.08 -29.61
N THR A 62 2.91 -13.91 -29.96
CA THR A 62 3.74 -12.70 -30.07
C THR A 62 4.17 -12.13 -28.72
N THR A 63 3.51 -12.53 -27.64
CA THR A 63 3.84 -12.14 -26.26
C THR A 63 5.14 -12.77 -25.75
N GLU A 64 5.65 -13.82 -26.38
CA GLU A 64 6.94 -14.45 -26.03
C GLU A 64 8.13 -13.51 -26.25
N ASN A 65 7.97 -12.54 -27.16
CA ASN A 65 8.94 -11.49 -27.41
C ASN A 65 8.27 -10.12 -27.29
N PRO A 66 8.18 -9.55 -26.08
CA PRO A 66 7.52 -8.27 -25.85
C PRO A 66 8.23 -7.07 -26.51
N ASP A 67 9.48 -7.26 -26.95
CA ASP A 67 10.28 -6.21 -27.58
C ASP A 67 10.10 -6.15 -29.12
N ILE A 68 9.18 -6.92 -29.70
CA ILE A 68 8.87 -6.87 -31.14
C ILE A 68 8.48 -5.43 -31.53
N PRO A 69 9.16 -4.83 -32.52
CA PRO A 69 8.78 -3.51 -33.03
C PRO A 69 7.33 -3.48 -33.55
N PRO A 70 6.57 -2.39 -33.32
CA PRO A 70 5.17 -2.32 -33.74
C PRO A 70 4.93 -2.55 -35.24
N ASP A 71 5.88 -2.16 -36.10
CA ASP A 71 5.83 -2.37 -37.55
C ASP A 71 6.03 -3.84 -37.93
N GLU A 72 6.90 -4.56 -37.22
CA GLU A 72 7.05 -6.01 -37.37
C GLU A 72 5.81 -6.75 -36.83
N LEU A 73 5.29 -6.34 -35.67
CA LEU A 73 4.06 -6.90 -35.10
C LEU A 73 2.88 -6.74 -36.07
N GLU A 74 2.76 -5.58 -36.74
CA GLU A 74 1.73 -5.34 -37.76
C GLU A 74 1.80 -6.37 -38.91
N LEU A 75 3.01 -6.75 -39.34
CA LEU A 75 3.20 -7.77 -40.37
C LEU A 75 2.86 -9.18 -39.87
N LEU A 76 3.16 -9.48 -38.61
CA LEU A 76 2.88 -10.78 -37.98
C LEU A 76 1.39 -11.01 -37.73
N VAL A 77 0.63 -9.95 -37.40
CA VAL A 77 -0.81 -10.07 -37.09
C VAL A 77 -1.72 -10.00 -38.32
N LYS A 78 -1.27 -9.38 -39.42
CA LYS A 78 -2.01 -9.28 -40.70
C LYS A 78 -2.58 -10.60 -41.24
N PRO A 79 -1.84 -11.72 -41.26
CA PRO A 79 -2.36 -12.99 -41.77
C PRO A 79 -3.29 -13.72 -40.78
N LEU A 80 -3.44 -13.24 -39.54
CA LEU A 80 -4.24 -13.91 -38.53
C LEU A 80 -5.74 -13.78 -38.80
N THR A 81 -6.50 -14.80 -38.39
CA THR A 81 -7.97 -14.71 -38.33
C THR A 81 -8.40 -13.83 -37.16
N ILE A 82 -9.67 -13.42 -37.14
CA ILE A 82 -10.23 -12.59 -36.06
C ILE A 82 -10.05 -13.28 -34.71
N GLU A 83 -10.39 -14.56 -34.61
CA GLU A 83 -10.26 -15.35 -33.37
C GLU A 83 -8.81 -15.39 -32.86
N LYS A 84 -7.84 -15.59 -33.76
CA LYS A 84 -6.42 -15.56 -33.40
C LYS A 84 -5.94 -14.18 -32.98
N LEU A 85 -6.44 -13.13 -33.64
CA LEU A 85 -6.14 -11.75 -33.26
C LEU A 85 -6.71 -11.39 -31.88
N GLU A 86 -7.91 -11.85 -31.56
CA GLU A 86 -8.51 -11.71 -30.22
C GLU A 86 -7.66 -12.41 -29.17
N ASN A 87 -7.17 -13.62 -29.45
CA ASN A 87 -6.28 -14.36 -28.55
C ASN A 87 -4.94 -13.65 -28.35
N GLU A 88 -4.31 -13.14 -29.41
CA GLU A 88 -3.10 -12.33 -29.31
C GLU A 88 -3.34 -11.08 -28.45
N ALA A 89 -4.43 -10.33 -28.70
CA ALA A 89 -4.78 -9.15 -27.93
C ALA A 89 -5.02 -9.46 -26.45
N ALA A 90 -5.72 -10.55 -26.15
CA ALA A 90 -5.93 -11.03 -24.79
C ALA A 90 -4.59 -11.39 -24.11
N GLY A 91 -3.68 -12.07 -24.82
CA GLY A 91 -2.34 -12.37 -24.34
C GLY A 91 -1.54 -11.11 -23.97
N TRP A 92 -1.53 -10.10 -24.86
CA TRP A 92 -0.86 -8.83 -24.59
C TRP A 92 -1.48 -8.08 -23.41
N MET A 93 -2.80 -8.12 -23.26
CA MET A 93 -3.48 -7.49 -22.13
C MET A 93 -3.11 -8.17 -20.80
N LEU A 94 -3.07 -9.50 -20.78
CA LEU A 94 -2.64 -10.25 -19.60
C LEU A 94 -1.18 -9.96 -19.22
N LEU A 95 -0.29 -9.88 -20.21
CA LEU A 95 1.11 -9.50 -19.98
C LEU A 95 1.22 -8.08 -19.41
N LEU A 96 0.48 -7.13 -19.98
CA LEU A 96 0.44 -5.75 -19.51
C LEU A 96 -0.09 -5.64 -18.08
N GLU A 97 -1.20 -6.33 -17.77
CA GLU A 97 -1.77 -6.37 -16.43
C GLU A 97 -0.78 -6.94 -15.42
N ALA A 98 -0.14 -8.07 -15.74
CA ALA A 98 0.86 -8.69 -14.87
C ALA A 98 2.04 -7.72 -14.59
N LYS A 99 2.53 -7.02 -15.61
CA LYS A 99 3.61 -6.03 -15.46
C LYS A 99 3.17 -4.79 -14.69
N ALA A 100 1.93 -4.33 -14.89
CA ALA A 100 1.38 -3.21 -14.13
C ALA A 100 1.25 -3.54 -12.64
N ILE A 101 0.83 -4.77 -12.31
CA ILE A 101 0.79 -5.27 -10.93
C ILE A 101 2.20 -5.31 -10.34
N GLU A 102 3.16 -5.93 -11.03
CA GLU A 102 4.56 -6.02 -10.59
C GLU A 102 5.16 -4.65 -10.28
N ILE A 103 4.98 -3.68 -11.18
CA ILE A 103 5.47 -2.30 -10.99
C ILE A 103 4.76 -1.63 -9.80
N SER A 104 3.45 -1.76 -9.70
CA SER A 104 2.67 -1.18 -8.60
C SER A 104 3.12 -1.72 -7.24
N GLU A 105 3.32 -3.03 -7.12
CA GLU A 105 3.82 -3.66 -5.91
C GLU A 105 5.22 -3.16 -5.54
N ALA A 106 6.12 -3.07 -6.53
CA ALA A 106 7.46 -2.52 -6.34
C ALA A 106 7.42 -1.05 -5.87
N GLU A 107 6.58 -0.21 -6.49
CA GLU A 107 6.39 1.18 -6.08
C GLU A 107 5.84 1.30 -4.66
N ILE A 108 4.88 0.46 -4.28
CA ILE A 108 4.33 0.42 -2.92
C ILE A 108 5.43 0.02 -1.92
N ALA A 109 6.24 -0.99 -2.25
CA ALA A 109 7.36 -1.42 -1.41
C ALA A 109 8.36 -0.29 -1.20
N VAL A 110 8.78 0.40 -2.27
CA VAL A 110 9.69 1.55 -2.20
C VAL A 110 9.08 2.68 -1.37
N LYS A 111 7.80 3.01 -1.56
CA LYS A 111 7.12 4.05 -0.77
C LYS A 111 7.11 3.72 0.72
N ARG A 112 6.84 2.47 1.09
CA ARG A 112 6.88 2.01 2.49
C ARG A 112 8.29 2.10 3.07
N GLN A 113 9.30 1.71 2.31
CA GLN A 113 10.69 1.82 2.72
C GLN A 113 11.10 3.28 2.93
N ASN A 114 10.74 4.18 2.01
CA ASN A 114 11.03 5.61 2.15
C ASN A 114 10.36 6.22 3.39
N ILE A 115 9.15 5.78 3.74
CA ILE A 115 8.49 6.22 4.99
C ILE A 115 9.30 5.78 6.22
N SER A 116 9.83 4.55 6.23
CA SER A 116 10.69 4.06 7.31
C SER A 116 12.00 4.82 7.39
N ILE A 117 12.68 5.04 6.25
CA ILE A 117 13.91 5.85 6.17
C ILE A 117 13.66 7.26 6.70
N ASN A 118 12.59 7.93 6.27
CA ASN A 118 12.29 9.29 6.73
C ASN A 118 12.08 9.34 8.26
N ARG A 119 11.39 8.36 8.86
CA ARG A 119 11.23 8.29 10.32
C ARG A 119 12.57 8.11 11.03
N GLN A 120 13.45 7.27 10.49
CA GLN A 120 14.78 7.08 11.04
C GLN A 120 15.64 8.34 10.91
N GLU A 121 15.59 9.02 9.77
CA GLU A 121 16.29 10.29 9.54
C GLU A 121 15.82 11.38 10.52
N GLU A 122 14.50 11.48 10.74
CA GLU A 122 13.92 12.39 11.74
C GLU A 122 14.41 12.05 13.15
N ALA A 123 14.38 10.77 13.55
CA ALA A 123 14.86 10.34 14.87
C ALA A 123 16.37 10.58 15.06
N VAL A 124 17.20 10.32 14.04
CA VAL A 124 18.63 10.62 14.05
C VAL A 124 18.88 12.13 14.15
N SER A 125 18.07 12.94 13.45
CA SER A 125 18.16 14.41 13.52
C SER A 125 17.88 14.92 14.94
N GLU A 126 16.82 14.43 15.58
CA GLU A 126 16.50 14.79 16.97
C GLU A 126 17.57 14.32 17.96
N LEU A 127 18.10 13.11 17.79
CA LEU A 127 19.22 12.60 18.58
C LEU A 127 20.45 13.53 18.48
N ASN A 128 20.80 13.97 17.27
CA ASN A 128 21.93 14.86 17.06
C ASN A 128 21.71 16.23 17.74
N LYS A 129 20.51 16.80 17.62
CA LYS A 129 20.15 18.05 18.33
C LYS A 129 20.27 17.89 19.86
N ALA A 130 19.80 16.78 20.41
CA ALA A 130 19.90 16.50 21.84
C ALA A 130 21.36 16.35 22.31
N LYS A 131 22.22 15.73 21.48
CA LYS A 131 23.67 15.65 21.74
C LYS A 131 24.35 17.01 21.70
N GLU A 132 24.01 17.86 20.73
CA GLU A 132 24.50 19.24 20.67
C GLU A 132 24.08 20.05 21.89
N ALA A 133 22.82 19.90 22.33
CA ALA A 133 22.31 20.55 23.53
C ALA A 133 23.03 20.09 24.80
N LEU A 134 23.31 18.79 24.94
CA LEU A 134 24.11 18.25 26.04
C LEU A 134 25.52 18.84 26.02
N GLN A 135 26.19 18.84 24.88
CA GLN A 135 27.54 19.39 24.76
C GLN A 135 27.58 20.87 25.19
N ALA A 136 26.62 21.67 24.72
CA ALA A 136 26.51 23.08 25.11
C ALA A 136 26.26 23.25 26.62
N ALA A 137 25.44 22.38 27.22
CA ALA A 137 25.18 22.38 28.66
C ALA A 137 26.42 21.99 29.48
N GLU A 138 27.17 20.97 29.05
CA GLU A 138 28.42 20.54 29.69
C GLU A 138 29.51 21.62 29.61
N GLU A 139 29.64 22.29 28.46
CA GLU A 139 30.56 23.41 28.29
C GLU A 139 30.18 24.62 29.18
N ALA A 140 28.89 24.89 29.34
CA ALA A 140 28.41 25.91 30.27
C ALA A 140 28.67 25.51 31.73
N GLN A 141 28.52 24.23 32.07
CA GLN A 141 28.76 23.72 33.43
C GLN A 141 30.25 23.85 33.79
N ALA A 142 31.13 23.52 32.86
CA ALA A 142 32.58 23.63 33.03
C ALA A 142 33.06 25.07 33.24
N LYS A 143 32.30 26.07 32.75
CA LYS A 143 32.58 27.50 32.93
C LYS A 143 31.98 28.05 34.23
N ALA A 144 30.98 27.40 34.81
CA ALA A 144 30.32 27.84 36.03
C ALA A 144 31.14 27.45 37.28
N ALA A 145 31.23 28.37 38.26
CA ALA A 145 31.94 28.10 39.50
C ALA A 145 31.12 27.15 40.39
N PRO A 146 31.71 26.05 40.91
CA PRO A 146 31.01 25.11 41.79
C PRO A 146 30.40 25.81 43.02
N GLY A 147 29.16 25.45 43.37
CA GLY A 147 28.45 26.01 44.53
C GLY A 147 27.81 27.38 44.29
N THR A 148 27.80 27.87 43.05
CA THR A 148 27.01 29.04 42.66
C THR A 148 25.61 28.64 42.18
N PRO A 149 24.60 29.53 42.25
CA PRO A 149 23.28 29.26 41.68
C PRO A 149 23.31 28.93 40.17
N GLU A 150 24.23 29.54 39.43
CA GLU A 150 24.42 29.29 37.99
C GLU A 150 24.91 27.86 37.73
N TYR A 151 25.80 27.32 38.57
CA TYR A 151 26.24 25.93 38.49
C TYR A 151 25.08 24.95 38.72
N GLU A 152 24.19 25.21 39.67
CA GLU A 152 23.02 24.37 39.92
C GLU A 152 22.04 24.39 38.75
N GLU A 153 21.78 25.56 38.14
CA GLU A 153 20.92 25.69 36.98
C GLU A 153 21.47 24.94 35.76
N VAL A 154 22.77 25.08 35.48
CA VAL A 154 23.38 24.39 34.34
C VAL A 154 23.47 22.88 34.60
N THR A 155 23.70 22.46 35.85
CA THR A 155 23.66 21.03 36.22
C THR A 155 22.26 20.43 35.95
N LYS A 156 21.18 21.16 36.24
CA LYS A 156 19.82 20.71 35.88
C LYS A 156 19.66 20.58 34.35
N LYS A 157 20.15 21.54 33.58
CA LYS A 157 20.11 21.49 32.11
C LYS A 157 20.89 20.30 31.54
N VAL A 158 22.04 19.95 32.12
CA VAL A 158 22.80 18.75 31.74
C VAL A 158 21.98 17.48 31.99
N GLU A 159 21.32 17.36 33.13
CA GLU A 159 20.46 16.21 33.43
C GLU A 159 19.22 16.16 32.52
N GLU A 160 18.58 17.30 32.25
CA GLU A 160 17.48 17.41 31.29
C GLU A 160 17.93 16.99 29.88
N ALA A 161 19.09 17.46 29.41
CA ALA A 161 19.64 17.08 28.10
C ALA A 161 19.97 15.58 28.01
N LYS A 162 20.48 14.96 29.10
CA LYS A 162 20.67 13.50 29.15
C LYS A 162 19.35 12.75 29.05
N GLU A 163 18.30 13.23 29.72
CA GLU A 163 16.96 12.63 29.61
C GLU A 163 16.36 12.82 28.22
N GLU A 164 16.61 13.94 27.54
CA GLU A 164 16.23 14.15 26.15
C GLU A 164 16.97 13.21 25.19
N ILE A 165 18.27 12.97 25.41
CA ILE A 165 19.02 11.97 24.64
C ILE A 165 18.42 10.58 24.82
N LYS A 166 18.13 10.16 26.06
CA LYS A 166 17.49 8.84 26.30
C LYS A 166 16.15 8.71 25.57
N LYS A 167 15.34 9.78 25.56
CA LYS A 167 14.08 9.80 24.81
C LYS A 167 14.29 9.73 23.31
N ALA A 168 15.30 10.43 22.78
CA ALA A 168 15.64 10.40 21.36
C ALA A 168 16.23 9.04 20.93
N GLU A 169 17.02 8.38 21.79
CA GLU A 169 17.52 7.01 21.57
C GLU A 169 16.35 6.01 21.55
N ALA A 170 15.41 6.12 22.48
CA ALA A 170 14.19 5.30 22.47
C ALA A 170 13.35 5.54 21.21
N ALA A 171 13.18 6.80 20.80
CA ALA A 171 12.45 7.12 19.57
C ALA A 171 13.15 6.59 18.30
N LEU A 172 14.49 6.54 18.30
CA LEU A 172 15.27 5.94 17.22
C LEU A 172 15.11 4.42 17.19
N GLU A 173 15.08 3.76 18.35
CA GLU A 173 14.81 2.33 18.45
C GLU A 173 13.38 1.98 17.98
N GLU A 174 12.38 2.81 18.30
CA GLU A 174 11.01 2.65 17.81
C GLU A 174 10.86 2.91 16.30
N ALA A 175 11.76 3.71 15.71
CA ALA A 175 11.76 4.01 14.27
C ALA A 175 12.52 2.96 13.43
N ALA A 176 13.31 2.08 14.07
CA ALA A 176 14.12 1.03 13.44
C ALA A 176 13.30 -0.20 13.04
#